data_AF-A0A9W7FUJ5-F1
#
_entry.id   AF-A0A9W7FUJ5-F1
#
_cell.length_a   1.000
_cell.length_b   1.000
_cell.length_c   1.000
_cell.angle_alpha   90.00
_cell.angle_beta   90.00
_cell.angle_gamma   90.00
#
_symmetry.space_group_name_H-M   'P 1'
#
loop_
_entity.id
_entity.type
_entity.pdbx_description
1 polymer ?
#
loop_
_entity_poly.entity_id
_entity_poly.type
_entity_poly.pdbx_seq_one_letter_code
_entity_poly.pdbx_strand_id
1 'polypeptide(L)'
;MWGNLTSIASQIEKNLNDSVTAEVVQLRSEGQSLMLKLTKLQTSYRSLASVNKKLKEDLEKNVDQCNDKDSLIENLKNDKSEDESNQKSNLLIIQQLREEVKSLKSKREIDGKTKVDELEAELRKKESDLTDLRSSYEVINTKLNTNNISQLATEKSLRDKFSKLETKLKSEYEGRRSQIQSEVKMEYKSKETELRSQLSTSSSLLTSRSDQISKLKTNVDRLQNALKQKDVLFEQIEKSMRDWGEKERKAKEELEMEKGEKSKIQTLLDKNIKSSNQVEFVFKKRLEEAASISQTLQTQNTNLQTQISSLQKQQTLKSSQKPKTTPVKNDHVNNANVDNLTSPVGGMVGGIMLRNEINEKNNEITFLKNRVEELEELSAKKETSEGLTQKLREKEIELEEVKGDLDDVKQCYGREVHRLTMILANEPESSTQDNKTPRKIVVEVPVVEEKSQDVNDFRLGMFVD
;
A
#
# COMPACT_ATOMS: atom_id res chain seq x y z
N MET A 1 132.05 -10.91 206.88
CA MET A 1 131.21 -11.97 206.25
C MET A 1 129.97 -11.44 205.52
N TRP A 2 129.23 -10.44 206.04
CA TRP A 2 127.93 -10.04 205.46
C TRP A 2 127.93 -9.57 203.98
N GLY A 3 129.00 -8.96 203.46
CA GLY A 3 129.01 -8.34 202.13
C GLY A 3 128.74 -9.26 200.93
N ASN A 4 129.02 -10.56 201.02
CA ASN A 4 128.79 -11.48 199.89
C ASN A 4 127.30 -11.74 199.61
N LEU A 5 126.44 -11.69 200.64
CA LEU A 5 125.01 -11.99 200.46
C LEU A 5 124.30 -10.92 199.63
N THR A 6 124.65 -9.64 199.80
CA THR A 6 124.08 -8.54 199.03
C THR A 6 124.42 -8.64 197.54
N SER A 7 125.66 -9.01 197.20
CA SER A 7 126.07 -9.19 195.80
C SER A 7 125.37 -10.37 195.13
N ILE A 8 125.09 -11.45 195.88
CA ILE A 8 124.34 -12.60 195.37
C ILE A 8 122.87 -12.23 195.15
N ALA A 9 122.26 -11.49 196.08
CA ALA A 9 120.87 -11.04 195.97
C ALA A 9 120.64 -10.19 194.71
N SER A 10 121.44 -9.14 194.48
CA SER A 10 121.31 -8.30 193.28
C SER A 10 121.62 -9.04 191.98
N GLN A 11 122.47 -10.07 192.00
CA GLN A 11 122.72 -10.90 190.81
C GLN A 11 121.53 -11.84 190.51
N ILE A 12 120.89 -12.40 191.53
CA ILE A 12 119.65 -13.19 191.39
C ILE A 12 118.50 -12.31 190.89
N GLU A 13 118.32 -11.14 191.49
CA GLU A 13 117.28 -10.16 191.13
C GLU A 13 117.45 -9.67 189.69
N LYS A 14 118.70 -9.34 189.28
CA LYS A 14 119.00 -9.02 187.89
C LYS A 14 118.71 -10.18 186.94
N ASN A 15 119.18 -11.39 187.25
CA ASN A 15 118.96 -12.55 186.38
C ASN A 15 117.45 -12.87 186.22
N LEU A 16 116.66 -12.72 187.29
CA LEU A 16 115.20 -12.84 187.25
C LEU A 16 114.57 -11.75 186.36
N ASN A 17 114.97 -10.49 186.55
CA ASN A 17 114.42 -9.37 185.79
C ASN A 17 114.79 -9.45 184.29
N ASP A 18 116.02 -9.84 183.96
CA ASP A 18 116.47 -10.06 182.58
C ASP A 18 115.70 -11.25 181.95
N SER A 19 115.49 -12.35 182.69
CA SER A 19 114.72 -13.52 182.23
C SER A 19 113.24 -13.19 181.98
N VAL A 20 112.56 -12.52 182.93
CA VAL A 20 111.16 -12.11 182.78
C VAL A 20 111.01 -11.09 181.65
N THR A 21 111.98 -10.18 181.49
CA THR A 21 111.98 -9.22 180.36
C THR A 21 112.10 -9.93 179.02
N ALA A 22 112.97 -10.93 178.91
CA ALA A 22 113.12 -11.73 177.69
C ALA A 22 111.83 -12.52 177.35
N GLU A 23 111.21 -13.17 178.34
CA GLU A 23 109.97 -13.92 178.16
C GLU A 23 108.79 -13.00 177.78
N VAL A 24 108.66 -11.83 178.41
CA VAL A 24 107.67 -10.81 178.03
C VAL A 24 107.91 -10.28 176.61
N VAL A 25 109.16 -10.07 176.19
CA VAL A 25 109.48 -9.68 174.81
C VAL A 25 109.12 -10.79 173.82
N GLN A 26 109.41 -12.06 174.13
CA GLN A 26 109.05 -13.20 173.30
C GLN A 26 107.51 -13.30 173.17
N LEU A 27 106.77 -13.36 174.28
CA LEU A 27 105.30 -13.43 174.29
C LEU A 27 104.66 -12.24 173.55
N ARG A 28 105.26 -11.04 173.62
CA ARG A 28 104.80 -9.88 172.86
C ARG A 28 105.03 -10.04 171.35
N SER A 29 106.17 -10.62 170.94
CA SER A 29 106.47 -10.91 169.53
C SER A 29 105.58 -12.03 168.98
N GLU A 30 105.28 -13.05 169.78
CA GLU A 30 104.34 -14.12 169.43
C GLU A 30 102.91 -13.60 169.35
N GLY A 31 102.49 -12.74 170.29
CA GLY A 31 101.20 -12.05 170.24
C GLY A 31 101.05 -11.16 169.00
N GLN A 32 102.09 -10.43 168.60
CA GLN A 32 102.12 -9.68 167.34
C GLN A 32 102.06 -10.60 166.11
N SER A 33 102.80 -11.72 166.11
CA SER A 33 102.77 -12.74 165.06
C SER A 33 101.37 -13.37 164.91
N LEU A 34 100.71 -13.69 166.02
CA LEU A 34 99.34 -14.21 166.05
C LEU A 34 98.31 -13.17 165.61
N MET A 35 98.44 -11.91 166.04
CA MET A 35 97.59 -10.81 165.55
C MET A 35 97.73 -10.64 164.04
N LEU A 36 98.96 -10.65 163.51
CA LEU A 36 99.22 -10.49 162.07
C LEU A 36 98.74 -11.71 161.25
N LYS A 37 98.79 -12.92 161.82
CA LYS A 37 98.11 -14.12 161.26
C LYS A 37 96.59 -13.96 161.25
N LEU A 38 95.99 -13.45 162.33
CA LEU A 38 94.55 -13.23 162.44
C LEU A 38 94.06 -12.18 161.43
N THR A 39 94.77 -11.05 161.26
CA THR A 39 94.46 -10.04 160.25
C THR A 39 94.55 -10.60 158.83
N LYS A 40 95.56 -11.43 158.53
CA LYS A 40 95.68 -12.15 157.26
C LYS A 40 94.51 -13.12 157.05
N LEU A 41 94.11 -13.88 158.06
CA LEU A 41 92.97 -14.79 157.97
C LEU A 41 91.64 -14.05 157.73
N GLN A 42 91.41 -12.92 158.41
CA GLN A 42 90.24 -12.07 158.22
C GLN A 42 90.18 -11.43 156.81
N THR A 43 91.31 -10.99 156.28
CA THR A 43 91.38 -10.47 154.88
C THR A 43 91.16 -11.58 153.86
N SER A 44 91.75 -12.76 154.04
CA SER A 44 91.45 -13.94 153.22
C SER A 44 89.98 -14.34 153.26
N TYR A 45 89.35 -14.35 154.44
CA TYR A 45 87.92 -14.67 154.58
C TYR A 45 87.03 -13.65 153.86
N ARG A 46 87.31 -12.34 153.99
CA ARG A 46 86.60 -11.29 153.24
C ARG A 46 86.76 -11.45 151.72
N SER A 47 87.96 -11.77 151.25
CA SER A 47 88.22 -12.05 149.83
C SER A 47 87.43 -13.28 149.36
N LEU A 48 87.42 -14.37 150.13
CA LEU A 48 86.70 -15.60 149.81
C LEU A 48 85.18 -15.38 149.78
N ALA A 49 84.63 -14.59 150.72
CA ALA A 49 83.23 -14.20 150.73
C ALA A 49 82.85 -13.36 149.49
N SER A 50 83.73 -12.45 149.07
CA SER A 50 83.54 -11.66 147.83
C SER A 50 83.58 -12.53 146.57
N VAL A 51 84.49 -13.51 146.51
CA VAL A 51 84.56 -14.49 145.41
C VAL A 51 83.32 -15.38 145.38
N ASN A 52 82.85 -15.86 146.54
CA ASN A 52 81.65 -16.70 146.64
C ASN A 52 80.38 -15.93 146.24
N LYS A 53 80.24 -14.65 146.64
CA LYS A 53 79.15 -13.78 146.16
C LYS A 53 79.18 -13.65 144.63
N LYS A 54 80.34 -13.36 144.04
CA LYS A 54 80.46 -13.23 142.59
C LYS A 54 80.20 -14.55 141.85
N LEU A 55 80.69 -15.68 142.36
CA LEU A 55 80.38 -17.00 141.81
C LEU A 55 78.88 -17.30 141.81
N LYS A 56 78.14 -16.85 142.83
CA LYS A 56 76.68 -16.96 142.84
C LYS A 56 76.03 -16.08 141.76
N GLU A 57 76.43 -14.82 141.66
CA GLU A 57 75.91 -13.87 140.64
C GLU A 57 76.23 -14.32 139.20
N ASP A 58 77.38 -14.96 138.99
CA ASP A 58 77.77 -15.50 137.68
C ASP A 58 77.09 -16.87 137.42
N LEU A 59 76.78 -17.68 138.44
CA LEU A 59 75.95 -18.89 138.31
C LEU A 59 74.51 -18.55 137.92
N GLU A 60 73.92 -17.55 138.57
CA GLU A 60 72.54 -17.09 138.35
C GLU A 60 72.35 -16.63 136.89
N LYS A 61 73.25 -15.77 136.37
CA LYS A 61 73.28 -15.40 134.95
C LYS A 61 73.47 -16.57 133.99
N ASN A 62 74.23 -17.60 134.37
CA ASN A 62 74.42 -18.78 133.51
C ASN A 62 73.15 -19.64 133.46
N VAL A 63 72.35 -19.68 134.54
CA VAL A 63 71.03 -20.32 134.54
C VAL A 63 70.06 -19.56 133.65
N ASP A 64 69.98 -18.23 133.77
CA ASP A 64 69.15 -17.38 132.90
C ASP A 64 69.52 -17.58 131.42
N GLN A 65 70.82 -17.56 131.10
CA GLN A 65 71.32 -17.84 129.75
C GLN A 65 71.12 -19.28 129.26
N CYS A 66 70.79 -20.24 130.12
CA CYS A 66 70.34 -21.57 129.69
C CYS A 66 68.85 -21.54 129.38
N ASN A 67 68.03 -20.94 130.25
CA ASN A 67 66.59 -20.78 130.04
C ASN A 67 66.28 -20.02 128.72
N ASP A 68 67.03 -18.95 128.42
CA ASP A 68 66.93 -18.20 127.16
C ASP A 68 67.27 -19.08 125.94
N LYS A 69 68.28 -19.96 126.06
CA LYS A 69 68.70 -20.86 124.97
C LYS A 69 67.72 -22.00 124.77
N ASP A 70 67.17 -22.57 125.83
CA ASP A 70 66.13 -23.60 125.74
C ASP A 70 64.84 -23.02 125.12
N SER A 71 64.47 -21.79 125.49
CA SER A 71 63.37 -21.05 124.85
C SER A 71 63.63 -20.80 123.35
N LEU A 72 64.86 -20.45 122.98
CA LEU A 72 65.26 -20.29 121.58
C LEU A 72 65.24 -21.62 120.81
N ILE A 73 65.66 -22.72 121.44
CA ILE A 73 65.61 -24.08 120.86
C ILE A 73 64.16 -24.52 120.64
N GLU A 74 63.24 -24.23 121.57
CA GLU A 74 61.82 -24.55 121.40
C GLU A 74 61.18 -23.74 120.26
N ASN A 75 61.46 -22.44 120.17
CA ASN A 75 61.01 -21.61 119.04
C ASN A 75 61.56 -22.13 117.70
N LEU A 76 62.87 -22.34 117.58
CA LEU A 76 63.49 -22.86 116.34
C LEU A 76 62.97 -24.25 115.95
N LYS A 77 62.54 -25.07 116.92
CA LYS A 77 61.90 -26.37 116.68
C LYS A 77 60.47 -26.21 116.17
N ASN A 78 59.73 -25.21 116.65
CA ASN A 78 58.40 -24.88 116.16
C ASN A 78 58.47 -24.28 114.75
N ASP A 79 59.34 -23.29 114.52
CA ASP A 79 59.62 -22.69 113.20
C ASP A 79 59.94 -23.79 112.17
N LYS A 80 60.86 -24.70 112.52
CA LYS A 80 61.21 -25.84 111.67
C LYS A 80 60.01 -26.76 111.41
N SER A 81 59.15 -27.01 112.40
CA SER A 81 57.97 -27.86 112.23
C SER A 81 56.91 -27.20 111.34
N GLU A 82 56.82 -25.87 111.35
CA GLU A 82 55.97 -25.10 110.45
C GLU A 82 56.55 -25.10 109.02
N ASP A 83 57.87 -24.91 108.86
CA ASP A 83 58.56 -25.03 107.56
C ASP A 83 58.42 -26.43 106.93
N GLU A 84 58.61 -27.51 107.68
CA GLU A 84 58.41 -28.88 107.18
C GLU A 84 56.93 -29.13 106.78
N SER A 85 55.97 -28.55 107.50
CA SER A 85 54.54 -28.60 107.17
C SER A 85 54.22 -27.81 105.89
N ASN A 86 54.70 -26.57 105.79
CA ASN A 86 54.54 -25.70 104.63
C ASN A 86 55.21 -26.28 103.38
N GLN A 87 56.41 -26.84 103.51
CA GLN A 87 57.10 -27.54 102.42
C GLN A 87 56.30 -28.75 101.91
N LYS A 88 55.71 -29.53 102.81
CA LYS A 88 54.85 -30.68 102.47
C LYS A 88 53.56 -30.24 101.76
N SER A 89 52.94 -29.15 102.21
CA SER A 89 51.76 -28.54 101.57
C SER A 89 52.09 -28.06 100.15
N ASN A 90 53.19 -27.30 100.01
CA ASN A 90 53.66 -26.80 98.71
C ASN A 90 54.02 -27.94 97.73
N LEU A 91 54.61 -29.04 98.22
CA LEU A 91 54.85 -30.24 97.40
C LEU A 91 53.57 -30.86 96.86
N LEU A 92 52.49 -30.91 97.66
CA LEU A 92 51.18 -31.42 97.24
C LEU A 92 50.57 -30.53 96.14
N ILE A 93 50.62 -29.20 96.32
CA ILE A 93 50.15 -28.21 95.34
C ILE A 93 50.93 -28.34 94.02
N ILE A 94 52.24 -28.50 94.08
CA ILE A 94 53.09 -28.72 92.90
C ILE A 94 52.74 -30.03 92.18
N GLN A 95 52.37 -31.09 92.89
CA GLN A 95 51.92 -32.34 92.27
C GLN A 95 50.56 -32.17 91.59
N GLN A 96 49.60 -31.50 92.23
CA GLN A 96 48.27 -31.22 91.66
C GLN A 96 48.37 -30.39 90.38
N LEU A 97 49.11 -29.28 90.42
CA LEU A 97 49.32 -28.41 89.26
C LEU A 97 50.02 -29.12 88.09
N ARG A 98 50.92 -30.07 88.36
CA ARG A 98 51.58 -30.88 87.30
C ARG A 98 50.61 -31.80 86.58
N GLU A 99 49.74 -32.50 87.31
CA GLU A 99 48.74 -33.37 86.69
C GLU A 99 47.61 -32.57 86.02
N GLU A 100 47.26 -31.39 86.54
CA GLU A 100 46.34 -30.46 85.85
C GLU A 100 46.93 -29.96 84.53
N VAL A 101 48.18 -29.45 84.53
CA VAL A 101 48.87 -28.99 83.30
C VAL A 101 49.00 -30.12 82.28
N LYS A 102 49.27 -31.35 82.73
CA LYS A 102 49.34 -32.55 81.89
C LYS A 102 47.96 -32.90 81.30
N SER A 103 46.89 -32.85 82.09
CA SER A 103 45.51 -33.04 81.64
C SER A 103 45.09 -31.98 80.62
N LEU A 104 45.34 -30.71 80.91
CA LEU A 104 45.06 -29.57 80.02
C LEU A 104 45.89 -29.63 78.73
N LYS A 105 47.14 -30.10 78.77
CA LYS A 105 47.94 -30.36 77.57
C LYS A 105 47.31 -31.46 76.72
N SER A 106 47.04 -32.64 77.29
CA SER A 106 46.42 -33.75 76.57
C SER A 106 45.07 -33.34 75.96
N LYS A 107 44.24 -32.59 76.71
CA LYS A 107 42.98 -32.06 76.20
C LYS A 107 43.20 -31.09 75.03
N ARG A 108 44.10 -30.11 75.14
CA ARG A 108 44.43 -29.19 74.04
C ARG A 108 44.92 -29.92 72.80
N GLU A 109 45.72 -30.98 72.98
CA GLU A 109 46.28 -31.78 71.89
C GLU A 109 45.19 -32.61 71.18
N ILE A 110 44.25 -33.18 71.93
CA ILE A 110 43.08 -33.90 71.38
C ILE A 110 42.10 -32.93 70.72
N ASP A 111 41.63 -31.90 71.44
CA ASP A 111 40.66 -30.91 70.93
C ASP A 111 41.20 -30.15 69.71
N GLY A 112 42.50 -29.87 69.69
CA GLY A 112 43.18 -29.27 68.54
C GLY A 112 43.24 -30.21 67.35
N LYS A 113 43.55 -31.50 67.57
CA LYS A 113 43.57 -32.50 66.49
C LYS A 113 42.18 -32.76 65.92
N THR A 114 41.16 -32.98 66.75
CA THR A 114 39.79 -33.23 66.26
C THR A 114 39.27 -32.04 65.47
N LYS A 115 39.57 -30.80 65.86
CA LYS A 115 39.20 -29.61 65.10
C LYS A 115 39.92 -29.51 63.74
N VAL A 116 41.15 -30.01 63.62
CA VAL A 116 41.85 -30.17 62.32
C VAL A 116 41.20 -31.26 61.48
N ASP A 117 40.96 -32.45 62.05
CA ASP A 117 40.32 -33.59 61.36
C ASP A 117 38.91 -33.20 60.84
N GLU A 118 38.14 -32.41 61.61
CA GLU A 118 36.85 -31.84 61.20
C GLU A 118 36.98 -30.85 60.04
N LEU A 119 37.96 -29.95 60.07
CA LEU A 119 38.17 -28.94 59.02
C LEU A 119 38.71 -29.57 57.73
N GLU A 120 39.55 -30.61 57.82
CA GLU A 120 39.93 -31.42 56.65
C GLU A 120 38.73 -32.15 56.04
N ALA A 121 37.84 -32.70 56.87
CA ALA A 121 36.63 -33.37 56.39
C ALA A 121 35.66 -32.39 55.70
N GLU A 122 35.49 -31.18 56.24
CA GLU A 122 34.70 -30.14 55.57
C GLU A 122 35.37 -29.65 54.28
N LEU A 123 36.68 -29.42 54.27
CA LEU A 123 37.42 -29.02 53.07
C LEU A 123 37.26 -30.04 51.94
N ARG A 124 37.53 -31.33 52.20
CA ARG A 124 37.37 -32.42 51.21
C ARG A 124 35.93 -32.51 50.69
N LYS A 125 34.94 -32.25 51.54
CA LYS A 125 33.55 -32.15 51.09
C LYS A 125 33.34 -30.96 50.13
N LYS A 126 33.85 -29.76 50.47
CA LYS A 126 33.77 -28.58 49.58
C LYS A 126 34.48 -28.79 48.25
N GLU A 127 35.60 -29.52 48.24
CA GLU A 127 36.31 -29.90 47.01
C GLU A 127 35.49 -30.89 46.15
N SER A 128 34.76 -31.82 46.77
CA SER A 128 33.79 -32.68 46.08
C SER A 128 32.61 -31.86 45.52
N ASP A 129 31.95 -31.04 46.36
CA ASP A 129 30.83 -30.17 45.99
C ASP A 129 31.23 -29.27 44.77
N LEU A 130 32.45 -28.74 44.76
CA LEU A 130 33.01 -27.93 43.67
C LEU A 130 33.26 -28.75 42.38
N THR A 131 33.70 -29.99 42.51
CA THR A 131 34.00 -30.90 41.38
C THR A 131 32.72 -31.37 40.71
N ASP A 132 31.68 -31.70 41.48
CA ASP A 132 30.36 -32.03 40.98
C ASP A 132 29.71 -30.81 40.29
N LEU A 133 29.85 -29.62 40.87
CA LEU A 133 29.34 -28.37 40.27
C LEU A 133 30.02 -28.03 38.94
N ARG A 134 31.36 -28.20 38.84
CA ARG A 134 32.12 -28.04 37.59
C ARG A 134 31.65 -29.04 36.52
N SER A 135 31.49 -30.31 36.90
CA SER A 135 31.01 -31.37 36.00
C SER A 135 29.60 -31.08 35.49
N SER A 136 28.71 -30.60 36.37
CA SER A 136 27.35 -30.16 36.02
C SER A 136 27.36 -28.98 35.04
N TYR A 137 28.20 -27.96 35.29
CA TYR A 137 28.38 -26.83 34.39
C TYR A 137 28.86 -27.24 32.99
N GLU A 138 29.84 -28.15 32.90
CA GLU A 138 30.34 -28.65 31.62
C GLU A 138 29.28 -29.44 30.83
N VAL A 139 28.49 -30.27 31.52
CA VAL A 139 27.35 -30.99 30.93
C VAL A 139 26.25 -30.04 30.46
N ILE A 140 26.02 -28.92 31.15
CA ILE A 140 25.04 -27.89 30.73
C ILE A 140 25.56 -27.13 29.51
N ASN A 141 26.83 -26.68 29.53
CA ASN A 141 27.45 -25.92 28.46
C ASN A 141 27.53 -26.73 27.14
N THR A 142 27.95 -27.99 27.21
CA THR A 142 28.00 -28.90 26.05
C THR A 142 26.61 -29.16 25.45
N LYS A 143 25.58 -29.38 26.29
CA LYS A 143 24.18 -29.51 25.82
C LYS A 143 23.67 -28.23 25.16
N LEU A 144 23.91 -27.07 25.76
CA LEU A 144 23.45 -25.77 25.23
C LEU A 144 24.09 -25.47 23.87
N ASN A 145 25.40 -25.64 23.73
CA ASN A 145 26.08 -25.46 22.44
C ASN A 145 25.60 -26.45 21.38
N THR A 146 25.40 -27.73 21.74
CA THR A 146 24.90 -28.76 20.80
C THR A 146 23.47 -28.44 20.32
N ASN A 147 22.59 -28.00 21.22
CA ASN A 147 21.23 -27.58 20.87
C ASN A 147 21.24 -26.35 19.96
N ASN A 148 22.01 -25.32 20.29
CA ASN A 148 22.08 -24.09 19.50
C ASN A 148 22.60 -24.34 18.08
N ILE A 149 23.66 -25.16 17.93
CA ILE A 149 24.18 -25.59 16.62
C ILE A 149 23.11 -26.36 15.82
N SER A 150 22.35 -27.26 16.48
CA SER A 150 21.28 -28.04 15.85
C SER A 150 20.10 -27.17 15.40
N GLN A 151 19.74 -26.15 16.18
CA GLN A 151 18.70 -25.18 15.84
C GLN A 151 19.13 -24.28 14.67
N LEU A 152 20.35 -23.75 14.67
CA LEU A 152 20.90 -22.97 13.55
C LEU A 152 20.96 -23.80 12.25
N ALA A 153 21.30 -25.09 12.33
CA ALA A 153 21.30 -25.98 11.17
C ALA A 153 19.90 -26.22 10.59
N THR A 154 18.88 -26.39 11.44
CA THR A 154 17.49 -26.56 10.98
C THR A 154 16.89 -25.26 10.46
N GLU A 155 17.16 -24.11 11.10
CA GLU A 155 16.73 -22.80 10.61
C GLU A 155 17.34 -22.48 9.23
N LYS A 156 18.64 -22.73 9.04
CA LYS A 156 19.30 -22.59 7.73
C LYS A 156 18.65 -23.49 6.67
N SER A 157 18.34 -24.75 7.01
CA SER A 157 17.63 -25.66 6.09
C SER A 157 16.22 -25.18 5.73
N LEU A 158 15.51 -24.52 6.65
CA LEU A 158 14.21 -23.91 6.39
C LEU A 158 14.34 -22.67 5.50
N ARG A 159 15.34 -21.82 5.75
CA ARG A 159 15.67 -20.63 4.94
C ARG A 159 16.01 -21.03 3.49
N ASP A 160 16.85 -22.05 3.29
CA ASP A 160 17.18 -22.61 1.98
C ASP A 160 15.96 -23.19 1.24
N LYS A 161 15.00 -23.79 1.97
CA LYS A 161 13.73 -24.28 1.40
C LYS A 161 12.81 -23.12 1.01
N PHE A 162 12.75 -22.06 1.82
CA PHE A 162 11.92 -20.88 1.55
C PHE A 162 12.38 -20.18 0.27
N SER A 163 13.68 -19.91 0.12
CA SER A 163 14.23 -19.31 -1.12
C SER A 163 14.00 -20.16 -2.36
N LYS A 164 13.96 -21.50 -2.24
CA LYS A 164 13.62 -22.42 -3.34
C LYS A 164 12.12 -22.40 -3.70
N LEU A 165 11.24 -22.15 -2.73
CA LEU A 165 9.81 -21.99 -2.97
C LEU A 165 9.50 -20.61 -3.59
N GLU A 166 10.14 -19.55 -3.10
CA GLU A 166 10.03 -18.18 -3.61
C GLU A 166 10.48 -18.08 -5.07
N THR A 167 11.67 -18.62 -5.38
CA THR A 167 12.20 -18.65 -6.76
C THR A 167 11.32 -19.49 -7.69
N LYS A 168 10.81 -20.65 -7.24
CA LYS A 168 9.84 -21.45 -8.01
C LYS A 168 8.56 -20.65 -8.27
N LEU A 169 7.93 -20.11 -7.22
CA LEU A 169 6.67 -19.35 -7.30
C LEU A 169 6.79 -18.16 -8.26
N LYS A 170 7.90 -17.42 -8.20
CA LYS A 170 8.18 -16.32 -9.14
C LYS A 170 8.27 -16.81 -10.59
N SER A 171 9.05 -17.86 -10.85
CA SER A 171 9.19 -18.41 -12.21
C SER A 171 7.88 -18.98 -12.77
N GLU A 172 7.04 -19.58 -11.92
CA GLU A 172 5.75 -20.16 -12.28
C GLU A 172 4.70 -19.07 -12.54
N TYR A 173 4.72 -17.97 -11.77
CA TYR A 173 3.92 -16.78 -12.02
C TYR A 173 4.33 -16.06 -13.32
N GLU A 174 5.62 -15.82 -13.54
CA GLU A 174 6.15 -15.17 -14.75
C GLU A 174 5.88 -16.01 -16.01
N GLY A 175 6.05 -17.33 -15.92
CA GLY A 175 5.68 -18.28 -16.97
C GLY A 175 4.18 -18.26 -17.28
N ARG A 176 3.32 -18.33 -16.25
CA ARG A 176 1.86 -18.34 -16.44
C ARG A 176 1.33 -17.00 -16.95
N ARG A 177 1.90 -15.87 -16.50
CA ARG A 177 1.63 -14.52 -17.04
C ARG A 177 1.97 -14.46 -18.53
N SER A 178 3.14 -14.97 -18.91
CA SER A 178 3.59 -15.02 -20.31
C SER A 178 2.69 -15.89 -21.19
N GLN A 179 2.27 -17.06 -20.67
CA GLN A 179 1.29 -17.94 -21.32
C GLN A 179 -0.03 -17.20 -21.58
N ILE A 180 -0.67 -16.66 -20.54
CA ILE A 180 -1.97 -15.96 -20.66
C ILE A 180 -1.86 -14.77 -21.62
N GLN A 181 -0.76 -14.00 -21.55
CA GLN A 181 -0.53 -12.88 -22.48
C GLN A 181 -0.37 -13.35 -23.94
N SER A 182 0.15 -14.55 -24.18
CA SER A 182 0.24 -15.14 -25.52
C SER A 182 -1.12 -15.66 -26.01
N GLU A 183 -1.89 -16.33 -25.15
CA GLU A 183 -3.22 -16.87 -25.45
C GLU A 183 -4.20 -15.74 -25.81
N VAL A 184 -4.30 -14.72 -24.95
CA VAL A 184 -5.10 -13.50 -25.19
C VAL A 184 -4.69 -12.81 -26.51
N LYS A 185 -3.39 -12.70 -26.79
CA LYS A 185 -2.89 -12.08 -28.04
C LYS A 185 -3.22 -12.91 -29.29
N MET A 186 -3.34 -14.23 -29.17
CA MET A 186 -3.79 -15.11 -30.25
C MET A 186 -5.30 -15.02 -30.45
N GLU A 187 -6.08 -14.98 -29.37
CA GLU A 187 -7.54 -14.84 -29.43
C GLU A 187 -7.96 -13.48 -30.02
N TYR A 188 -7.34 -12.37 -29.59
CA TYR A 188 -7.58 -11.05 -30.20
C TYR A 188 -7.29 -11.04 -31.70
N LYS A 189 -6.16 -11.63 -32.14
CA LYS A 189 -5.84 -11.75 -33.57
C LYS A 189 -6.87 -12.59 -34.33
N SER A 190 -7.30 -13.72 -33.75
CA SER A 190 -8.33 -14.58 -34.33
C SER A 190 -9.63 -13.79 -34.54
N LYS A 191 -10.12 -13.11 -33.49
CA LYS A 191 -11.33 -12.29 -33.56
C LYS A 191 -11.19 -11.11 -34.52
N GLU A 192 -10.02 -10.48 -34.59
CA GLU A 192 -9.74 -9.43 -35.58
C GLU A 192 -9.86 -9.96 -37.02
N THR A 193 -9.29 -11.13 -37.32
CA THR A 193 -9.41 -11.75 -38.65
C THR A 193 -10.83 -12.18 -38.99
N GLU A 194 -11.59 -12.70 -38.01
CA GLU A 194 -13.01 -13.03 -38.17
C GLU A 194 -13.84 -11.78 -38.50
N LEU A 195 -13.67 -10.69 -37.73
CA LEU A 195 -14.38 -9.43 -37.94
C LEU A 195 -14.01 -8.76 -39.26
N ARG A 196 -12.73 -8.79 -39.68
CA ARG A 196 -12.29 -8.35 -41.01
C ARG A 196 -12.97 -9.14 -42.13
N SER A 197 -13.13 -10.46 -41.96
CA SER A 197 -13.82 -11.33 -42.93
C SER A 197 -15.33 -11.06 -43.00
N GLN A 198 -15.98 -10.87 -41.84
CA GLN A 198 -17.39 -10.47 -41.77
C GLN A 198 -17.63 -9.12 -42.43
N LEU A 199 -16.78 -8.12 -42.16
CA LEU A 199 -16.85 -6.80 -42.79
C LEU A 199 -16.68 -6.88 -44.32
N SER A 200 -15.72 -7.68 -44.80
CA SER A 200 -15.53 -7.92 -46.25
C SER A 200 -16.75 -8.57 -46.90
N THR A 201 -17.40 -9.50 -46.20
CA THR A 201 -18.62 -10.19 -46.67
C THR A 201 -19.83 -9.27 -46.67
N SER A 202 -19.99 -8.42 -45.64
CA SER A 202 -21.04 -7.40 -45.60
C SER A 202 -20.85 -6.35 -46.70
N SER A 203 -19.60 -5.96 -46.99
CA SER A 203 -19.27 -5.00 -48.06
C SER A 203 -19.60 -5.53 -49.45
N SER A 204 -19.28 -6.80 -49.74
CA SER A 204 -19.62 -7.42 -51.04
C SER A 204 -21.12 -7.64 -51.21
N LEU A 205 -21.84 -8.01 -50.13
CA LEU A 205 -23.30 -8.08 -50.12
C LEU A 205 -23.95 -6.70 -50.35
N LEU A 206 -23.42 -5.63 -49.75
CA LEU A 206 -23.91 -4.27 -49.93
C LEU A 206 -23.69 -3.78 -51.36
N THR A 207 -22.51 -4.06 -51.93
CA THR A 207 -22.21 -3.79 -53.36
C THR A 207 -23.18 -4.52 -54.28
N SER A 208 -23.38 -5.83 -54.08
CA SER A 208 -24.31 -6.65 -54.88
C SER A 208 -25.77 -6.16 -54.78
N ARG A 209 -26.21 -5.68 -53.60
CA ARG A 209 -27.52 -5.04 -53.44
C ARG A 209 -27.61 -3.69 -54.16
N SER A 210 -26.54 -2.89 -54.15
CA SER A 210 -26.48 -1.62 -54.91
C SER A 210 -26.60 -1.85 -56.42
N ASP A 211 -25.95 -2.90 -56.94
CA ASP A 211 -26.08 -3.32 -58.34
C ASP A 211 -27.50 -3.78 -58.67
N GLN A 212 -28.15 -4.53 -57.77
CA GLN A 212 -29.54 -4.96 -57.94
C GLN A 212 -30.51 -3.77 -57.95
N ILE A 213 -30.34 -2.82 -57.02
CA ILE A 213 -31.14 -1.57 -56.98
C ILE A 213 -30.94 -0.76 -58.26
N SER A 214 -29.70 -0.65 -58.74
CA SER A 214 -29.38 0.06 -60.00
C SER A 214 -30.04 -0.60 -61.21
N LYS A 215 -29.96 -1.93 -61.32
CA LYS A 215 -30.65 -2.72 -62.37
C LYS A 215 -32.17 -2.56 -62.29
N LEU A 216 -32.75 -2.65 -61.10
CA LEU A 216 -34.18 -2.42 -60.88
C LEU A 216 -34.61 -1.00 -61.30
N LYS A 217 -33.82 0.03 -60.97
CA LYS A 217 -34.08 1.40 -61.41
C LYS A 217 -34.09 1.51 -62.93
N THR A 218 -33.07 0.99 -63.63
CA THR A 218 -33.06 1.00 -65.11
C THR A 218 -34.23 0.23 -65.73
N ASN A 219 -34.72 -0.84 -65.09
CA ASN A 219 -35.92 -1.55 -65.52
C ASN A 219 -37.19 -0.72 -65.30
N VAL A 220 -37.32 0.00 -64.18
CA VAL A 220 -38.42 0.94 -63.94
C VAL A 220 -38.42 2.07 -64.97
N ASP A 221 -37.26 2.70 -65.22
CA ASP A 221 -37.13 3.78 -66.21
C ASP A 221 -37.52 3.29 -67.63
N ARG A 222 -37.08 2.07 -68.00
CA ARG A 222 -37.46 1.41 -69.26
C ARG A 222 -38.96 1.11 -69.34
N LEU A 223 -39.58 0.65 -68.25
CA LEU A 223 -41.03 0.38 -68.19
C LEU A 223 -41.86 1.66 -68.22
N GLN A 224 -41.43 2.74 -67.55
CA GLN A 224 -42.06 4.06 -67.63
C GLN A 224 -42.00 4.63 -69.05
N ASN A 225 -40.87 4.48 -69.75
CA ASN A 225 -40.76 4.91 -71.14
C ASN A 225 -41.61 4.06 -72.09
N ALA A 226 -41.72 2.75 -71.84
CA ALA A 226 -42.64 1.88 -72.60
C ALA A 226 -44.12 2.20 -72.31
N LEU A 227 -44.47 2.65 -71.10
CA LEU A 227 -45.81 3.13 -70.76
C LEU A 227 -46.13 4.43 -71.51
N LYS A 228 -45.26 5.45 -71.43
CA LYS A 228 -45.41 6.70 -72.20
C LYS A 228 -45.57 6.46 -73.70
N GLN A 229 -44.83 5.50 -74.27
CA GLN A 229 -44.99 5.10 -75.67
C GLN A 229 -46.37 4.50 -75.96
N LYS A 230 -46.93 3.69 -75.05
CA LYS A 230 -48.31 3.20 -75.16
C LYS A 230 -49.34 4.30 -74.99
N ASP A 231 -49.13 5.24 -74.06
CA ASP A 231 -50.05 6.35 -73.83
C ASP A 231 -50.17 7.23 -75.09
N VAL A 232 -49.04 7.54 -75.74
CA VAL A 232 -49.01 8.24 -77.04
C VAL A 232 -49.70 7.43 -78.16
N LEU A 233 -49.55 6.10 -78.18
CA LEU A 233 -50.26 5.24 -79.15
C LEU A 233 -51.76 5.21 -78.88
N PHE A 234 -52.20 5.20 -77.62
CA PHE A 234 -53.61 5.30 -77.26
C PHE A 234 -54.20 6.66 -77.66
N GLU A 235 -53.50 7.77 -77.41
CA GLU A 235 -53.94 9.11 -77.84
C GLU A 235 -54.06 9.22 -79.37
N GLN A 236 -53.15 8.59 -80.12
CA GLN A 236 -53.23 8.48 -81.59
C GLN A 236 -54.42 7.63 -82.06
N ILE A 237 -54.70 6.50 -81.38
CA ILE A 237 -55.87 5.65 -81.67
C ILE A 237 -57.17 6.39 -81.36
N GLU A 238 -57.28 7.02 -80.19
CA GLU A 238 -58.46 7.83 -79.84
C GLU A 238 -58.68 8.99 -80.82
N LYS A 239 -57.62 9.71 -81.20
CA LYS A 239 -57.70 10.77 -82.20
C LYS A 239 -58.22 10.20 -83.53
N SER A 240 -57.67 9.07 -83.97
CA SER A 240 -58.14 8.39 -85.17
C SER A 240 -59.62 8.00 -85.06
N MET A 241 -60.07 7.47 -83.92
CA MET A 241 -61.48 7.15 -83.68
C MET A 241 -62.39 8.39 -83.69
N ARG A 242 -61.95 9.52 -83.12
CA ARG A 242 -62.64 10.81 -83.20
C ARG A 242 -62.75 11.30 -84.66
N ASP A 243 -61.65 11.25 -85.41
CA ASP A 243 -61.60 11.64 -86.83
C ASP A 243 -62.47 10.72 -87.72
N TRP A 244 -62.57 9.41 -87.41
CA TRP A 244 -63.46 8.47 -88.08
C TRP A 244 -64.94 8.70 -87.72
N GLY A 245 -65.27 8.94 -86.44
CA GLY A 245 -66.64 9.23 -86.01
C GLY A 245 -67.18 10.55 -86.59
N GLU A 246 -66.33 11.58 -86.70
CA GLU A 246 -66.69 12.84 -87.36
C GLU A 246 -66.90 12.69 -88.87
N LYS A 247 -66.13 11.81 -89.54
CA LYS A 247 -66.38 11.43 -90.95
C LYS A 247 -67.69 10.66 -91.08
N GLU A 248 -68.00 9.74 -90.18
CA GLU A 248 -69.26 8.99 -90.17
C GLU A 248 -70.47 9.91 -89.96
N ARG A 249 -70.34 10.90 -89.05
CA ARG A 249 -71.37 11.94 -88.84
C ARG A 249 -71.62 12.75 -90.11
N LYS A 250 -70.56 13.24 -90.77
CA LYS A 250 -70.67 13.98 -92.04
C LYS A 250 -71.28 13.13 -93.15
N ALA A 251 -70.83 11.90 -93.34
CA ALA A 251 -71.39 10.99 -94.34
C ALA A 251 -72.88 10.68 -94.08
N LYS A 252 -73.31 10.62 -92.82
CA LYS A 252 -74.74 10.49 -92.45
C LYS A 252 -75.54 11.76 -92.76
N GLU A 253 -74.99 12.94 -92.49
CA GLU A 253 -75.63 14.23 -92.81
C GLU A 253 -75.72 14.45 -94.33
N GLU A 254 -74.67 14.12 -95.08
CA GLU A 254 -74.65 14.10 -96.55
C GLU A 254 -75.69 13.11 -97.11
N LEU A 255 -75.83 11.91 -96.52
CA LEU A 255 -76.83 10.92 -96.93
C LEU A 255 -78.28 11.37 -96.66
N GLU A 256 -78.55 12.03 -95.52
CA GLU A 256 -79.89 12.58 -95.25
C GLU A 256 -80.19 13.80 -96.14
N MET A 257 -79.19 14.62 -96.46
CA MET A 257 -79.30 15.67 -97.46
C MET A 257 -79.59 15.08 -98.85
N GLU A 258 -78.87 14.04 -99.28
CA GLU A 258 -79.12 13.35 -100.56
C GLU A 258 -80.53 12.74 -100.61
N LYS A 259 -81.00 12.10 -99.53
CA LYS A 259 -82.39 11.63 -99.43
C LYS A 259 -83.39 12.77 -99.55
N GLY A 260 -83.13 13.90 -98.88
CA GLY A 260 -83.96 15.10 -98.96
C GLY A 260 -84.01 15.71 -100.36
N GLU A 261 -82.87 15.75 -101.07
CA GLU A 261 -82.79 16.21 -102.46
C GLU A 261 -83.46 15.23 -103.42
N LYS A 262 -83.23 13.93 -103.27
CA LYS A 262 -83.90 12.87 -104.02
C LYS A 262 -85.42 12.91 -103.85
N SER A 263 -85.90 13.23 -102.65
CA SER A 263 -87.33 13.48 -102.37
C SER A 263 -87.86 14.74 -103.08
N LYS A 264 -87.11 15.85 -103.08
CA LYS A 264 -87.44 17.05 -103.87
C LYS A 264 -87.47 16.75 -105.38
N ILE A 265 -86.48 16.02 -105.88
CA ILE A 265 -86.35 15.62 -107.29
C ILE A 265 -87.52 14.72 -107.69
N GLN A 266 -87.90 13.71 -106.88
CA GLN A 266 -89.08 12.89 -107.12
C GLN A 266 -90.36 13.74 -107.14
N THR A 267 -90.51 14.67 -106.18
CA THR A 267 -91.67 15.58 -106.13
C THR A 267 -91.75 16.50 -107.35
N LEU A 268 -90.61 16.92 -107.91
CA LEU A 268 -90.54 17.69 -109.16
C LEU A 268 -90.82 16.82 -110.38
N LEU A 269 -90.34 15.57 -110.41
CA LEU A 269 -90.61 14.60 -111.47
C LEU A 269 -92.10 14.26 -111.54
N ASP A 270 -92.74 13.97 -110.40
CA ASP A 270 -94.18 13.69 -110.31
C ASP A 270 -95.04 14.89 -110.78
N LYS A 271 -94.61 16.11 -110.47
CA LYS A 271 -95.23 17.34 -110.99
C LYS A 271 -95.05 17.45 -112.50
N ASN A 272 -93.84 17.23 -113.01
CA ASN A 272 -93.52 17.34 -114.43
C ASN A 272 -94.27 16.28 -115.26
N ILE A 273 -94.41 15.04 -114.76
CA ILE A 273 -95.25 13.99 -115.37
C ILE A 273 -96.71 14.44 -115.42
N LYS A 274 -97.27 15.00 -114.34
CA LYS A 274 -98.64 15.53 -114.34
C LYS A 274 -98.82 16.67 -115.36
N SER A 275 -97.87 17.61 -115.44
CA SER A 275 -97.89 18.68 -116.43
C SER A 275 -97.75 18.16 -117.87
N SER A 276 -96.87 17.19 -118.11
CA SER A 276 -96.69 16.54 -119.41
C SER A 276 -97.97 15.86 -119.89
N ASN A 277 -98.60 15.05 -119.03
CA ASN A 277 -99.87 14.37 -119.34
C ASN A 277 -101.00 15.38 -119.63
N GLN A 278 -101.00 16.53 -118.94
CA GLN A 278 -101.98 17.59 -119.18
C GLN A 278 -101.72 18.34 -120.49
N VAL A 279 -100.46 18.56 -120.87
CA VAL A 279 -100.07 19.10 -122.19
C VAL A 279 -100.44 18.12 -123.30
N GLU A 280 -100.17 16.82 -123.13
CA GLU A 280 -100.51 15.77 -124.10
C GLU A 280 -102.04 15.69 -124.30
N PHE A 281 -102.83 15.72 -123.23
CA PHE A 281 -104.30 15.76 -123.31
C PHE A 281 -104.81 16.98 -124.09
N VAL A 282 -104.27 18.18 -123.81
CA VAL A 282 -104.64 19.41 -124.55
C VAL A 282 -104.21 19.34 -126.02
N PHE A 283 -103.01 18.81 -126.30
CA PHE A 283 -102.49 18.66 -127.65
C PHE A 283 -103.31 17.66 -128.47
N LYS A 284 -103.69 16.52 -127.87
CA LYS A 284 -104.53 15.49 -128.49
C LYS A 284 -105.92 16.04 -128.84
N LYS A 285 -106.56 16.77 -127.92
CA LYS A 285 -107.84 17.45 -128.17
C LYS A 285 -107.72 18.49 -129.30
N ARG A 286 -106.65 19.28 -129.32
CA ARG A 286 -106.37 20.24 -130.42
C ARG A 286 -106.15 19.53 -131.76
N LEU A 287 -105.59 18.32 -131.76
CA LEU A 287 -105.41 17.51 -132.96
C LEU A 287 -106.74 16.99 -133.52
N GLU A 288 -107.64 16.54 -132.64
CA GLU A 288 -109.01 16.11 -132.99
C GLU A 288 -109.86 17.29 -133.50
N GLU A 289 -109.77 18.46 -132.87
CA GLU A 289 -110.36 19.71 -133.35
C GLU A 289 -109.83 20.08 -134.75
N ALA A 290 -108.51 20.00 -134.98
CA ALA A 290 -107.89 20.28 -136.28
C ALA A 290 -108.27 19.28 -137.37
N ALA A 291 -108.40 17.99 -137.04
CA ALA A 291 -108.85 16.95 -137.97
C ALA A 291 -110.30 17.20 -138.43
N SER A 292 -111.19 17.55 -137.50
CA SER A 292 -112.58 17.91 -137.79
C SER A 292 -112.69 19.15 -138.71
N ILE A 293 -111.88 20.18 -138.44
CA ILE A 293 -111.77 21.36 -139.31
C ILE A 293 -111.27 20.98 -140.70
N SER A 294 -110.23 20.15 -140.80
CA SER A 294 -109.67 19.69 -142.08
C SER A 294 -110.69 18.90 -142.91
N GLN A 295 -111.46 18.01 -142.29
CA GLN A 295 -112.53 17.24 -142.96
C GLN A 295 -113.66 18.15 -143.46
N THR A 296 -114.00 19.19 -142.69
CA THR A 296 -114.98 20.21 -143.09
C THR A 296 -114.49 21.01 -144.30
N LEU A 297 -113.25 21.51 -144.27
CA LEU A 297 -112.62 22.24 -145.38
C LEU A 297 -112.49 21.38 -146.64
N GLN A 298 -112.13 20.11 -146.50
CA GLN A 298 -112.04 19.17 -147.63
C GLN A 298 -113.39 18.96 -148.31
N THR A 299 -114.48 18.92 -147.53
CA THR A 299 -115.86 18.82 -148.04
C THR A 299 -116.34 20.11 -148.72
N GLN A 300 -115.89 21.28 -148.26
CA GLN A 300 -116.13 22.55 -148.96
C GLN A 300 -115.33 22.63 -150.27
N ASN A 301 -114.09 22.15 -150.29
CA ASN A 301 -113.22 22.22 -151.46
C ASN A 301 -113.73 21.36 -152.63
N THR A 302 -114.24 20.15 -152.37
CA THR A 302 -114.86 19.32 -153.42
C THR A 302 -116.14 19.95 -154.00
N ASN A 303 -116.97 20.59 -153.16
CA ASN A 303 -118.13 21.36 -153.63
C ASN A 303 -117.70 22.55 -154.52
N LEU A 304 -116.67 23.29 -154.11
CA LEU A 304 -116.11 24.40 -154.91
C LEU A 304 -115.50 23.91 -156.23
N GLN A 305 -114.75 22.80 -156.23
CA GLN A 305 -114.20 22.21 -157.44
C GLN A 305 -115.30 21.71 -158.41
N THR A 306 -116.44 21.26 -157.88
CA THR A 306 -117.62 20.90 -158.69
C THR A 306 -118.24 22.13 -159.37
N GLN A 307 -118.32 23.27 -158.68
CA GLN A 307 -118.77 24.55 -159.26
C GLN A 307 -117.76 25.17 -160.24
N ILE A 308 -116.46 25.06 -159.97
CA ILE A 308 -115.40 25.51 -160.87
C ILE A 308 -115.44 24.71 -162.17
N SER A 309 -115.69 23.39 -162.10
CA SER A 309 -115.77 22.50 -163.26
C SER A 309 -116.94 22.81 -164.21
N SER A 310 -118.05 23.37 -163.71
CA SER A 310 -119.17 23.81 -164.57
C SER A 310 -118.95 25.20 -165.16
N LEU A 311 -118.30 26.11 -164.43
CA LEU A 311 -117.99 27.47 -164.90
C LEU A 311 -116.84 27.50 -165.93
N GLN A 312 -115.83 26.64 -165.81
CA GLN A 312 -114.68 26.59 -166.74
C GLN A 312 -115.00 26.09 -168.16
N LYS A 313 -116.27 25.84 -168.48
CA LYS A 313 -116.75 25.69 -169.88
C LYS A 313 -117.11 27.02 -170.55
N GLN A 314 -117.01 28.15 -169.85
CA GLN A 314 -117.14 29.49 -170.40
C GLN A 314 -115.90 30.34 -170.12
N GLN A 315 -115.61 31.24 -171.07
CA GLN A 315 -114.52 32.22 -171.07
C GLN A 315 -113.07 31.70 -171.17
N THR A 316 -112.25 32.49 -171.87
CA THR A 316 -110.86 32.23 -172.24
C THR A 316 -109.98 33.44 -171.88
N LEU A 317 -108.66 33.22 -171.75
CA LEU A 317 -107.54 34.20 -171.83
C LEU A 317 -107.15 35.05 -170.58
N LYS A 318 -105.81 35.12 -170.38
CA LYS A 318 -104.95 36.17 -169.74
C LYS A 318 -104.60 36.18 -168.21
N SER A 319 -103.40 35.66 -167.92
CA SER A 319 -102.21 36.32 -167.26
C SER A 319 -102.10 36.71 -165.75
N SER A 320 -101.15 36.02 -165.04
CA SER A 320 -99.92 36.56 -164.37
C SER A 320 -99.82 37.06 -162.88
N GLN A 321 -98.64 36.74 -162.25
CA GLN A 321 -97.87 37.40 -161.14
C GLN A 321 -97.85 36.88 -159.64
N LYS A 322 -97.08 37.53 -158.72
CA LYS A 322 -96.19 36.97 -157.61
C LYS A 322 -95.71 38.09 -156.59
N PRO A 323 -94.75 37.98 -155.59
CA PRO A 323 -94.14 36.91 -154.72
C PRO A 323 -93.77 37.29 -153.20
N LYS A 324 -92.93 36.49 -152.48
CA LYS A 324 -91.94 36.82 -151.36
C LYS A 324 -92.40 37.09 -149.87
N THR A 325 -91.63 37.06 -148.72
CA THR A 325 -90.37 36.38 -148.21
C THR A 325 -90.01 36.53 -146.66
N THR A 326 -89.81 35.40 -145.91
CA THR A 326 -88.63 35.01 -145.00
C THR A 326 -88.41 35.58 -143.51
N PRO A 327 -87.25 35.45 -142.75
CA PRO A 327 -87.15 34.78 -141.38
C PRO A 327 -86.13 35.36 -140.27
N VAL A 328 -85.64 34.58 -139.23
CA VAL A 328 -84.26 34.54 -138.51
C VAL A 328 -84.15 34.35 -136.91
N LYS A 329 -82.98 33.81 -136.41
CA LYS A 329 -82.34 33.38 -135.07
C LYS A 329 -82.39 34.28 -133.76
N ASN A 330 -81.78 34.04 -132.54
CA ASN A 330 -81.34 32.97 -131.54
C ASN A 330 -80.67 33.65 -130.23
N ASP A 331 -79.79 33.19 -129.27
CA ASP A 331 -78.93 31.98 -128.87
C ASP A 331 -78.25 32.02 -127.42
N HIS A 332 -77.66 30.90 -126.87
CA HIS A 332 -76.51 30.71 -125.85
C HIS A 332 -76.56 30.77 -124.25
N VAL A 333 -75.49 30.27 -123.51
CA VAL A 333 -75.44 29.77 -122.06
C VAL A 333 -74.02 29.81 -121.29
N ASN A 334 -73.93 29.60 -119.92
CA ASN A 334 -72.80 29.16 -118.95
C ASN A 334 -72.33 30.18 -117.82
N ASN A 335 -71.55 29.96 -116.70
CA ASN A 335 -70.67 28.91 -116.02
C ASN A 335 -70.42 29.14 -114.43
N ALA A 336 -69.55 28.39 -113.66
CA ALA A 336 -69.31 28.45 -112.15
C ALA A 336 -67.86 28.09 -111.57
N ASN A 337 -67.48 28.31 -110.25
CA ASN A 337 -66.35 27.64 -109.45
C ASN A 337 -66.20 27.90 -107.87
N VAL A 338 -65.11 27.41 -107.15
CA VAL A 338 -65.01 27.00 -105.68
C VAL A 338 -63.60 27.14 -104.87
N ASP A 339 -63.60 27.21 -103.50
CA ASP A 339 -62.66 26.90 -102.29
C ASP A 339 -61.14 27.27 -101.98
N ASN A 340 -60.76 27.48 -100.65
CA ASN A 340 -59.89 26.64 -99.69
C ASN A 340 -59.04 27.30 -98.49
N LEU A 341 -58.20 26.55 -97.69
CA LEU A 341 -57.80 26.74 -96.21
C LEU A 341 -56.28 26.56 -95.73
N THR A 342 -55.95 26.85 -94.42
CA THR A 342 -54.97 26.19 -93.41
C THR A 342 -53.83 26.98 -92.62
N SER A 343 -53.37 26.49 -91.42
CA SER A 343 -52.29 26.98 -90.44
C SER A 343 -52.04 25.95 -89.25
N PRO A 344 -51.37 26.11 -88.03
CA PRO A 344 -50.44 27.08 -87.33
C PRO A 344 -49.27 26.44 -86.39
N VAL A 345 -48.81 27.09 -85.26
CA VAL A 345 -47.95 26.62 -84.05
C VAL A 345 -46.38 26.74 -84.13
N GLY A 346 -45.46 26.87 -83.10
CA GLY A 346 -45.36 27.07 -81.60
C GLY A 346 -44.41 26.04 -80.83
N GLY A 347 -43.66 26.19 -79.68
CA GLY A 347 -43.10 27.24 -78.76
C GLY A 347 -42.54 26.69 -77.36
N MET A 348 -41.44 27.18 -76.70
CA MET A 348 -40.92 26.67 -75.35
C MET A 348 -39.95 27.57 -74.47
N VAL A 349 -39.96 27.50 -73.11
CA VAL A 349 -39.12 28.26 -72.08
C VAL A 349 -39.00 27.52 -70.70
N GLY A 350 -37.98 27.78 -69.84
CA GLY A 350 -38.06 27.53 -68.37
C GLY A 350 -36.78 27.72 -67.49
N GLY A 351 -36.93 28.06 -66.18
CA GLY A 351 -35.86 27.90 -65.15
C GLY A 351 -35.83 28.85 -63.92
N ILE A 352 -36.29 28.39 -62.73
CA ILE A 352 -36.05 29.03 -61.41
C ILE A 352 -35.99 27.97 -60.28
N MET A 353 -34.82 27.46 -59.90
CA MET A 353 -34.70 26.52 -58.74
C MET A 353 -33.37 26.52 -57.96
N LEU A 354 -32.24 26.88 -58.58
CA LEU A 354 -30.88 26.67 -58.03
C LEU A 354 -30.41 27.65 -56.92
N ARG A 355 -31.30 28.39 -56.24
CA ARG A 355 -30.89 29.52 -55.37
C ARG A 355 -30.94 29.27 -53.86
N ASN A 356 -31.51 28.16 -53.40
CA ASN A 356 -31.72 27.92 -51.96
C ASN A 356 -30.65 27.03 -51.31
N GLU A 357 -30.20 25.96 -51.99
CA GLU A 357 -29.23 24.98 -51.44
C GLU A 357 -27.87 25.60 -51.03
N ILE A 358 -27.49 26.71 -51.67
CA ILE A 358 -26.21 27.39 -51.45
C ILE A 358 -26.14 28.05 -50.06
N ASN A 359 -27.26 28.54 -49.53
CA ASN A 359 -27.27 29.23 -48.23
C ASN A 359 -27.18 28.27 -47.04
N GLU A 360 -27.79 27.09 -47.15
CA GLU A 360 -27.82 26.09 -46.08
C GLU A 360 -26.43 25.53 -45.78
N LYS A 361 -25.61 25.30 -46.83
CA LYS A 361 -24.24 24.79 -46.71
C LYS A 361 -23.25 25.78 -46.06
N ASN A 362 -23.48 27.09 -46.18
CA ASN A 362 -22.59 28.10 -45.57
C ASN A 362 -22.71 28.15 -44.03
N ASN A 363 -23.90 27.86 -43.49
CA ASN A 363 -24.11 27.82 -42.04
C ASN A 363 -23.42 26.60 -41.41
N GLU A 364 -23.48 25.44 -42.07
CA GLU A 364 -22.82 24.19 -41.66
C GLU A 364 -21.29 24.34 -41.58
N ILE A 365 -20.68 25.01 -42.57
CA ILE A 365 -19.24 25.33 -42.59
C ILE A 365 -18.84 26.24 -41.40
N THR A 366 -19.71 27.19 -41.02
CA THR A 366 -19.44 28.13 -39.93
C THR A 366 -19.47 27.42 -38.57
N PHE A 367 -20.44 26.54 -38.34
CA PHE A 367 -20.52 25.72 -37.13
C PHE A 367 -19.28 24.82 -36.95
N LEU A 368 -18.79 24.22 -38.03
CA LEU A 368 -17.63 23.33 -38.00
C LEU A 368 -16.31 24.05 -37.69
N LYS A 369 -16.17 25.34 -38.00
CA LYS A 369 -14.96 26.12 -37.64
C LYS A 369 -14.81 26.31 -36.14
N ASN A 370 -15.83 26.85 -35.49
CA ASN A 370 -15.81 27.11 -34.04
C ASN A 370 -15.54 25.82 -33.24
N ARG A 371 -16.04 24.68 -33.75
CA ARG A 371 -15.85 23.34 -33.18
C ARG A 371 -14.39 22.85 -33.23
N VAL A 372 -13.57 23.33 -34.16
CA VAL A 372 -12.13 23.03 -34.24
C VAL A 372 -11.34 23.90 -33.27
N GLU A 373 -11.70 25.18 -33.16
CA GLU A 373 -11.06 26.15 -32.27
C GLU A 373 -11.16 25.74 -30.79
N GLU A 374 -12.32 25.22 -30.34
CA GLU A 374 -12.49 24.60 -29.00
C GLU A 374 -11.54 23.41 -28.78
N LEU A 375 -11.29 22.58 -29.81
CA LEU A 375 -10.48 21.37 -29.70
C LEU A 375 -8.97 21.69 -29.66
N GLU A 376 -8.53 22.73 -30.36
CA GLU A 376 -7.14 23.20 -30.31
C GLU A 376 -6.82 23.80 -28.92
N GLU A 377 -7.74 24.58 -28.32
CA GLU A 377 -7.56 25.13 -26.97
C GLU A 377 -7.52 24.03 -25.89
N LEU A 378 -8.31 22.96 -26.05
CA LEU A 378 -8.27 21.78 -25.18
C LEU A 378 -6.98 20.96 -25.36
N SER A 379 -6.43 20.89 -26.57
CA SER A 379 -5.15 20.22 -26.85
C SER A 379 -3.99 20.92 -26.14
N ALA A 380 -3.90 22.24 -26.23
CA ALA A 380 -2.86 23.02 -25.55
C ALA A 380 -2.87 22.84 -24.02
N LYS A 381 -4.07 22.75 -23.41
CA LYS A 381 -4.22 22.47 -21.98
C LYS A 381 -3.70 21.07 -21.60
N LYS A 382 -3.82 20.08 -22.49
CA LYS A 382 -3.31 18.71 -22.25
C LYS A 382 -1.78 18.65 -22.18
N GLU A 383 -1.06 19.37 -23.04
CA GLU A 383 0.42 19.42 -23.00
C GLU A 383 0.95 19.96 -21.66
N THR A 384 0.29 20.97 -21.08
CA THR A 384 0.68 21.49 -19.75
C THR A 384 0.49 20.48 -18.62
N SER A 385 -0.49 19.58 -18.72
CA SER A 385 -0.73 18.49 -17.78
C SER A 385 0.37 17.42 -17.85
N GLU A 386 0.82 17.08 -19.06
CA GLU A 386 1.91 16.12 -19.26
C GLU A 386 3.25 16.67 -18.74
N GLY A 387 3.53 17.95 -18.96
CA GLY A 387 4.70 18.63 -18.39
C GLY A 387 4.70 18.71 -16.86
N LEU A 388 3.53 18.86 -16.23
CA LEU A 388 3.41 18.76 -14.76
C LEU A 388 3.61 17.33 -14.26
N THR A 389 3.06 16.35 -14.98
CA THR A 389 3.20 14.91 -14.65
C THR A 389 4.66 14.46 -14.73
N GLN A 390 5.43 14.96 -15.69
CA GLN A 390 6.87 14.69 -15.77
C GLN A 390 7.63 15.30 -14.59
N LYS A 391 7.41 16.57 -14.25
CA LYS A 391 8.08 17.24 -13.11
C LYS A 391 7.78 16.56 -11.77
N LEU A 392 6.57 16.02 -11.60
CA LEU A 392 6.20 15.27 -10.40
C LEU A 392 7.02 13.98 -10.30
N ARG A 393 7.19 13.25 -11.40
CA ARG A 393 8.04 12.05 -11.45
C ARG A 393 9.54 12.35 -11.24
N GLU A 394 10.02 13.49 -11.73
CA GLU A 394 11.39 13.96 -11.47
C GLU A 394 11.60 14.21 -9.96
N LYS A 395 10.60 14.79 -9.27
CA LYS A 395 10.63 14.95 -7.80
C LYS A 395 10.43 13.67 -7.00
N GLU A 396 9.70 12.67 -7.52
CA GLU A 396 9.64 11.33 -6.91
C GLU A 396 11.02 10.65 -6.92
N ILE A 397 11.83 10.84 -7.97
CA ILE A 397 13.18 10.28 -8.08
C ILE A 397 14.15 10.99 -7.11
N GLU A 398 14.16 12.33 -7.07
CA GLU A 398 14.98 13.09 -6.11
C GLU A 398 14.66 12.71 -4.65
N LEU A 399 13.39 12.48 -4.34
CA LEU A 399 12.96 12.09 -2.99
C LEU A 399 13.50 10.71 -2.57
N GLU A 400 13.62 9.77 -3.51
CA GLU A 400 14.11 8.41 -3.22
C GLU A 400 15.63 8.36 -3.10
N GLU A 401 16.39 9.17 -3.85
CA GLU A 401 17.83 9.36 -3.62
C GLU A 401 18.09 9.91 -2.20
N VAL A 402 17.37 10.96 -1.79
CA VAL A 402 17.51 11.55 -0.44
C VAL A 402 17.16 10.57 0.69
N LYS A 403 16.24 9.62 0.47
CA LYS A 403 15.99 8.53 1.43
C LYS A 403 17.15 7.53 1.49
N GLY A 404 17.77 7.21 0.36
CA GLY A 404 18.95 6.35 0.30
C GLY A 404 20.10 6.92 1.13
N ASP A 405 20.46 8.19 0.88
CA ASP A 405 21.48 8.91 1.64
C ASP A 405 21.15 8.93 3.15
N LEU A 406 19.89 9.17 3.51
CA LEU A 406 19.43 9.21 4.90
C LEU A 406 19.57 7.85 5.61
N ASP A 407 19.29 6.74 4.93
CA ASP A 407 19.43 5.40 5.49
C ASP A 407 20.90 4.94 5.58
N ASP A 408 21.77 5.36 4.65
CA ASP A 408 23.22 5.15 4.77
C ASP A 408 23.82 5.97 5.92
N VAL A 409 23.35 7.20 6.16
CA VAL A 409 23.70 7.99 7.36
C VAL A 409 23.26 7.27 8.64
N LYS A 410 22.03 6.73 8.71
CA LYS A 410 21.57 5.93 9.86
C LYS A 410 22.44 4.70 10.08
N GLN A 411 22.81 3.97 9.02
CA GLN A 411 23.70 2.81 9.12
C GLN A 411 25.12 3.19 9.59
N CYS A 412 25.65 4.35 9.16
CA CYS A 412 26.94 4.85 9.65
C CYS A 412 26.87 5.23 11.13
N TYR A 413 25.83 5.97 11.55
CA TYR A 413 25.63 6.35 12.94
C TYR A 413 25.44 5.12 13.86
N GLY A 414 24.62 4.15 13.45
CA GLY A 414 24.41 2.90 14.19
C GLY A 414 25.68 2.07 14.36
N ARG A 415 26.54 2.02 13.32
CA ARG A 415 27.86 1.36 13.39
C ARG A 415 28.80 2.06 14.37
N GLU A 416 28.83 3.39 14.38
CA GLU A 416 29.71 4.15 15.29
C GLU A 416 29.23 4.10 16.74
N VAL A 417 27.91 4.19 16.99
CA VAL A 417 27.33 3.98 18.33
C VAL A 417 27.66 2.58 18.85
N HIS A 418 27.57 1.55 18.01
CA HIS A 418 27.99 0.19 18.39
C HIS A 418 29.50 0.11 18.69
N ARG A 419 30.35 0.76 17.88
CA ARG A 419 31.81 0.82 18.10
C ARG A 419 32.16 1.48 19.43
N LEU A 420 31.55 2.62 19.74
CA LEU A 420 31.75 3.35 21.01
C LEU A 420 31.23 2.55 22.21
N THR A 421 30.07 1.88 22.07
CA THR A 421 29.54 0.97 23.10
C THR A 421 30.50 -0.18 23.38
N MET A 422 31.11 -0.77 22.34
CA MET A 422 32.10 -1.84 22.48
C MET A 422 33.43 -1.36 23.05
N ILE A 423 33.81 -0.09 22.87
CA ILE A 423 34.98 0.50 23.55
C ILE A 423 34.70 0.64 25.05
N LEU A 424 33.56 1.25 25.42
CA LEU A 424 33.15 1.42 26.83
C LEU A 424 32.95 0.09 27.56
N ALA A 425 32.46 -0.95 26.86
CA ALA A 425 32.30 -2.29 27.42
C ALA A 425 33.62 -3.09 27.56
N ASN A 426 34.73 -2.59 27.02
CA ASN A 426 36.05 -3.22 27.08
C ASN A 426 37.13 -2.31 27.70
N GLU A 427 36.76 -1.22 28.39
CA GLU A 427 37.70 -0.53 29.27
C GLU A 427 38.06 -1.48 30.44
N PRO A 428 39.35 -1.85 30.61
CA PRO A 428 39.74 -2.72 31.72
C PRO A 428 39.66 -1.92 33.03
N GLU A 429 39.14 -2.54 34.10
CA GLU A 429 39.13 -1.97 35.45
C GLU A 429 40.58 -1.85 36.00
N SER A 430 41.30 -0.81 35.59
CA SER A 430 42.67 -0.55 36.03
C SER A 430 42.68 -0.14 37.51
N SER A 431 43.09 -1.05 38.38
CA SER A 431 43.05 -0.91 39.83
C SER A 431 44.08 0.08 40.38
N THR A 432 43.72 1.35 40.43
CA THR A 432 44.34 2.34 41.32
C THR A 432 43.28 3.11 42.10
N GLN A 433 43.33 2.99 43.43
CA GLN A 433 42.55 3.84 44.32
C GLN A 433 43.06 5.29 44.21
N ASP A 434 42.19 6.24 43.87
CA ASP A 434 42.23 7.54 44.55
C ASP A 434 40.87 8.26 44.50
N ASN A 435 40.60 9.10 45.50
CA ASN A 435 39.29 9.75 45.66
C ASN A 435 39.09 10.91 44.68
N LYS A 436 38.12 10.80 43.76
CA LYS A 436 37.45 11.96 43.14
C LYS A 436 35.98 11.70 42.79
N THR A 437 35.22 12.79 42.85
CA THR A 437 33.77 12.90 42.61
C THR A 437 33.33 12.29 41.27
N PRO A 438 32.13 11.66 41.18
CA PRO A 438 31.60 11.15 39.92
C PRO A 438 31.53 12.23 38.84
N ARG A 439 32.34 12.09 37.78
CA ARG A 439 32.24 12.93 36.59
C ARG A 439 31.00 12.53 35.81
N LYS A 440 29.92 13.28 35.99
CA LYS A 440 28.73 13.21 35.15
C LYS A 440 29.11 13.63 33.71
N ILE A 441 29.43 12.66 32.86
CA ILE A 441 29.66 12.89 31.43
C ILE A 441 28.32 13.30 30.82
N VAL A 442 28.14 14.60 30.62
CA VAL A 442 27.03 15.12 29.83
C VAL A 442 27.38 14.88 28.36
N VAL A 443 26.75 13.88 27.76
CA VAL A 443 26.71 13.78 26.30
C VAL A 443 25.75 14.86 25.83
N GLU A 444 26.30 15.99 25.38
CA GLU A 444 25.52 17.02 24.68
C GLU A 444 25.08 16.46 23.33
N VAL A 445 23.90 15.84 23.31
CA VAL A 445 23.19 15.50 22.08
C VAL A 445 22.88 16.84 21.39
N PRO A 446 23.35 17.08 20.15
CA PRO A 446 22.95 18.27 19.42
C PRO A 446 21.45 18.15 19.13
N VAL A 447 20.64 18.97 19.81
CA VAL A 447 19.22 19.10 19.52
C VAL A 447 19.12 19.72 18.13
N VAL A 448 18.79 18.90 17.14
CA VAL A 448 18.37 19.38 15.82
C VAL A 448 17.03 20.07 16.03
N GLU A 449 17.04 21.41 16.00
CA GLU A 449 15.80 22.20 15.97
C GLU A 449 15.07 21.91 14.66
N GLU A 450 14.13 20.96 14.69
CA GLU A 450 13.11 20.86 13.64
C GLU A 450 12.31 22.16 13.62
N LYS A 451 12.59 23.00 12.62
CA LYS A 451 11.77 24.17 12.30
C LYS A 451 10.49 23.70 11.62
N SER A 452 9.59 23.12 12.41
CA SER A 452 8.23 22.76 12.03
C SER A 452 7.43 24.03 11.74
N GLN A 453 7.57 24.54 10.52
CA GLN A 453 6.84 25.72 10.05
C GLN A 453 5.41 25.32 9.63
N ASP A 454 4.45 26.21 9.88
CA ASP A 454 3.02 25.91 9.99
C ASP A 454 2.40 25.00 8.90
N VAL A 455 1.80 23.89 9.35
CA VAL A 455 0.63 23.28 8.68
C VAL A 455 -0.41 22.95 9.75
N ASN A 456 -1.49 23.73 9.80
CA ASN A 456 -2.65 23.43 10.64
C ASN A 456 -3.57 22.39 9.99
N ASP A 457 -4.52 21.90 10.78
CA ASP A 457 -5.70 21.14 10.36
C ASP A 457 -5.50 19.81 9.61
N PHE A 458 -5.39 18.71 10.37
CA PHE A 458 -6.35 17.61 10.18
C PHE A 458 -6.57 16.80 11.46
N ARG A 459 -7.65 17.12 12.20
CA ARG A 459 -7.99 16.45 13.47
C ARG A 459 -8.93 15.26 13.22
N LEU A 460 -8.37 14.11 12.87
CA LEU A 460 -9.10 12.84 12.76
C LEU A 460 -8.93 12.02 14.04
N GLY A 461 -9.99 11.94 14.84
CA GLY A 461 -9.98 11.16 16.08
C GLY A 461 -10.16 9.68 15.81
N MET A 462 -9.29 8.84 16.36
CA MET A 462 -9.52 7.39 16.48
C MET A 462 -10.01 7.04 17.87
N PHE A 463 -10.97 6.12 17.93
CA PHE A 463 -11.42 5.48 19.16
C PHE A 463 -10.37 4.48 19.66
N VAL A 464 -10.45 4.16 20.95
CA VAL A 464 -9.68 3.10 21.60
C VAL A 464 -10.52 1.82 21.61
N ASP A 465 -9.88 0.71 21.23
CA ASP A 465 -10.09 -0.65 21.76
C ASP A 465 -8.69 -1.22 22.08
#